data_AF-A0A843RL04-F1
#
_entry.id   AF-A0A843RL04-F1
#
_cell.length_a   1.000
_cell.length_b   1.000
_cell.length_c   1.000
_cell.angle_alpha   90.00
_cell.angle_beta   90.00
_cell.angle_gamma   90.00
#
_symmetry.space_group_name_H-M   'P 1'
#
loop_
_entity.id
_entity.type
_entity.pdbx_description
1 polymer ?
#
loop_
_entity_poly.entity_id
_entity_poly.type
_entity_poly.pdbx_seq_one_letter_code
_entity_poly.pdbx_strand_id
1 'polypeptide(L)'
;MRRILHIDMDAFYASVEQRDRPTLRGRPVAVGGSPSGRGVVCAASYEARKFGVASAMPTARALRLCPDLIVVPPDFAKYRTVSGEVFAIFRSVTSLVEPLSLDEAYLDVTENTWDEPLASNVARRLKANIRDVTGLTASAGAAPNKFLAKIASGWKKPDGLTVIAPERVEAFLRELPIEALWGVGPVTARRLRERGIGRLVDVRAARPELLHESVGSFAESLVRLAHGIDDRPVEPNRPLKSRGSENTYATDLTSLAEIQHEVAAMARHSATWLVRKSLWARTVTLKVRYDDFTTITRSSTASPASRDEPEIVSRALSLLNRTDAGVRPVRLLGVSVHNLCESPWGPTRTDDLTPRLPFDSDT
;
A
#
# COMPACT_ATOMS: atom_id res chain seq x y z
N MET A 1 -24.96 -12.72 8.65
CA MET A 1 -24.35 -11.85 7.62
C MET A 1 -23.18 -11.10 8.23
N ARG A 2 -22.06 -10.95 7.51
CA ARG A 2 -20.87 -10.25 8.00
C ARG A 2 -21.10 -8.73 8.11
N ARG A 3 -20.43 -8.11 9.08
CA ARG A 3 -20.38 -6.67 9.31
C ARG A 3 -18.93 -6.24 9.25
N ILE A 4 -18.52 -5.73 8.09
CA ILE A 4 -17.13 -5.34 7.84
C ILE A 4 -17.00 -3.83 7.94
N LEU A 5 -16.01 -3.38 8.70
CA LEU A 5 -15.55 -2.01 8.68
C LEU A 5 -14.26 -1.92 7.88
N HIS A 6 -14.11 -0.82 7.14
CA HIS A 6 -12.80 -0.33 6.70
C HIS A 6 -12.62 1.05 7.32
N ILE A 7 -11.52 1.25 8.03
CA ILE A 7 -11.18 2.52 8.67
C ILE A 7 -9.86 2.99 8.09
N ASP A 8 -9.79 4.26 7.72
CA ASP A 8 -8.67 4.88 7.02
C ASP A 8 -8.46 6.31 7.55
N MET A 9 -7.29 6.58 8.13
CA MET A 9 -6.98 7.87 8.74
C MET A 9 -6.95 8.99 7.70
N ASP A 10 -7.44 10.16 8.08
CA ASP A 10 -7.54 11.29 7.17
C ASP A 10 -6.20 11.97 6.96
N ALA A 11 -5.66 11.91 5.74
CA ALA A 11 -4.39 12.54 5.34
C ALA A 11 -3.24 12.25 6.34
N PHE A 12 -3.14 10.98 6.78
CA PHE A 12 -2.45 10.55 7.99
C PHE A 12 -1.16 11.29 8.32
N TYR A 13 -0.12 11.20 7.47
CA TYR A 13 1.17 11.81 7.79
C TYR A 13 1.07 13.34 7.91
N ALA A 14 0.33 14.01 7.02
CA ALA A 14 0.16 15.47 7.08
C ALA A 14 -0.62 15.89 8.34
N SER A 15 -1.65 15.13 8.71
CA SER A 15 -2.45 15.37 9.91
C SER A 15 -1.62 15.18 11.20
N VAL A 16 -0.72 14.19 11.23
CA VAL A 16 0.24 14.04 12.34
C VAL A 16 1.16 15.27 12.45
N GLU A 17 1.72 15.75 11.33
CA GLU A 17 2.56 16.95 11.36
C GLU A 17 1.78 18.19 11.81
N GLN A 18 0.54 18.38 11.35
CA GLN A 18 -0.32 19.50 11.73
C GLN A 18 -0.80 19.44 13.18
N ARG A 19 -1.00 18.24 13.72
CA ARG A 19 -1.31 18.03 15.15
C ARG A 19 -0.14 18.52 16.00
N ASP A 20 1.07 18.07 15.70
CA ASP A 20 2.28 18.29 16.50
C ASP A 20 2.87 19.69 16.31
N ARG A 21 2.59 20.34 15.18
CA ARG A 21 3.04 21.71 14.87
C ARG A 21 1.84 22.60 14.57
N PRO A 22 1.28 23.29 15.59
CA PRO A 22 0.09 24.14 15.42
C PRO A 22 0.19 25.19 14.31
N THR A 23 1.40 25.68 14.00
CA THR A 23 1.68 26.64 12.92
C THR A 23 1.41 26.09 11.51
N LEU A 24 1.24 24.77 11.36
CA LEU A 24 0.92 24.10 10.10
C LEU A 24 -0.59 23.90 9.89
N ARG A 25 -1.42 24.09 10.92
CA ARG A 25 -2.87 23.87 10.84
C ARG A 25 -3.51 24.87 9.88
N GLY A 26 -4.42 24.40 9.02
CA GLY A 26 -5.08 25.24 8.02
C GLY A 26 -4.19 25.64 6.84
N ARG A 27 -2.94 25.18 6.79
CA ARG A 27 -2.00 25.48 5.70
C ARG A 27 -1.85 24.29 4.75
N PRO A 28 -1.55 24.53 3.46
CA PRO A 28 -1.23 23.45 2.53
C PRO A 28 0.10 22.80 2.94
N VAL A 29 0.01 21.59 3.49
CA VAL A 29 1.15 20.75 3.89
C VAL A 29 1.22 19.50 3.02
N ALA A 30 2.43 19.13 2.62
CA ALA A 30 2.76 17.84 2.05
C ALA A 30 3.91 17.20 2.85
N VAL A 31 3.79 15.93 3.18
CA VAL A 31 4.90 15.11 3.66
C VAL A 31 5.54 14.44 2.46
N GLY A 32 6.84 14.60 2.25
CA GLY A 32 7.50 14.05 1.06
C GLY A 32 8.98 14.37 0.95
N GLY A 33 9.59 13.86 -0.12
CA GLY A 33 10.99 14.13 -0.44
C GLY A 33 11.21 15.55 -0.98
N SER A 34 12.46 16.02 -0.96
CA SER A 34 12.85 17.37 -1.38
C SER A 34 12.36 17.73 -2.79
N PRO A 35 11.91 18.99 -3.02
CA PRO A 35 11.57 19.47 -4.35
C PRO A 35 12.78 19.72 -5.26
N SER A 36 13.97 19.91 -4.69
CA SER A 36 15.21 20.13 -5.46
C SER A 36 15.79 18.84 -6.07
N GLY A 37 15.21 17.69 -5.75
CA GLY A 37 15.62 16.39 -6.26
C GLY A 37 14.44 15.61 -6.81
N ARG A 38 14.51 14.28 -6.68
CA ARG A 38 13.50 13.33 -7.18
C ARG A 38 12.44 12.99 -6.14
N GLY A 39 12.15 13.94 -5.24
CA GLY A 39 11.17 13.75 -4.18
C GLY A 39 9.76 13.56 -4.72
N VAL A 40 8.99 12.74 -4.01
CA VAL A 40 7.56 12.55 -4.22
C VAL A 40 6.79 12.86 -2.95
N VAL A 41 5.53 13.26 -3.11
CA VAL A 41 4.58 13.48 -2.03
C VAL A 41 4.12 12.13 -1.48
N CYS A 42 4.41 11.85 -0.21
CA CYS A 42 3.90 10.68 0.50
C CYS A 42 2.43 10.90 0.92
N ALA A 43 2.14 12.05 1.52
CA ALA A 43 0.79 12.43 1.91
C ALA A 43 0.60 13.95 1.75
N ALA A 44 -0.60 14.35 1.36
CA ALA A 44 -1.01 15.75 1.26
C ALA A 44 -2.20 16.02 2.16
N SER A 45 -2.12 17.13 2.91
CA SER A 45 -3.23 17.72 3.67
C SER A 45 -4.42 18.06 2.78
N TYR A 46 -5.62 18.19 3.36
CA TYR A 46 -6.81 18.55 2.59
C TYR A 46 -6.71 19.95 1.99
N GLU A 47 -6.02 20.86 2.65
CA GLU A 47 -5.70 22.20 2.16
C GLU A 47 -4.84 22.15 0.90
N ALA A 48 -3.81 21.29 0.86
CA ALA A 48 -2.99 21.10 -0.33
C ALA A 48 -3.76 20.40 -1.47
N ARG A 49 -4.65 19.44 -1.15
CA ARG A 49 -5.45 18.72 -2.14
C ARG A 49 -6.39 19.63 -2.95
N LYS A 50 -6.83 20.76 -2.39
CA LYS A 50 -7.63 21.77 -3.12
C LYS A 50 -6.90 22.34 -4.34
N PHE A 51 -5.57 22.34 -4.32
CA PHE A 51 -4.72 22.77 -5.44
C PHE A 51 -4.36 21.61 -6.39
N GLY A 52 -4.94 20.43 -6.20
CA GLY A 52 -4.62 19.24 -6.99
C GLY A 52 -3.36 18.50 -6.53
N VAL A 53 -2.76 18.87 -5.40
CA VAL A 53 -1.64 18.10 -4.82
C VAL A 53 -2.14 16.75 -4.34
N ALA A 54 -1.47 15.67 -4.74
CA ALA A 54 -1.85 14.30 -4.42
C ALA A 54 -0.62 13.44 -4.06
N SER A 55 -0.85 12.34 -3.34
CA SER A 55 0.19 11.33 -3.09
C SER A 55 0.75 10.79 -4.40
N ALA A 56 2.02 10.35 -4.37
CA ALA A 56 2.83 9.92 -5.51
C ALA A 56 3.12 11.00 -6.58
N MET A 57 2.65 12.24 -6.38
CA MET A 57 3.02 13.36 -7.24
C MET A 57 4.48 13.77 -7.00
N PRO A 58 5.27 14.10 -8.05
CA PRO A 58 6.58 14.72 -7.86
C PRO A 58 6.48 16.01 -7.04
N THR A 59 7.32 16.17 -6.01
CA THR A 59 7.25 17.34 -5.10
C THR A 59 7.43 18.67 -5.86
N ALA A 60 8.31 18.69 -6.86
CA ALA A 60 8.48 19.86 -7.74
C ALA A 60 7.22 20.21 -8.54
N ARG A 61 6.39 19.23 -8.90
CA ARG A 61 5.08 19.49 -9.52
C ARG A 61 4.08 20.00 -8.49
N ALA A 62 4.08 19.43 -7.28
CA ALA A 62 3.21 19.87 -6.20
C ALA A 62 3.43 21.36 -5.84
N LEU A 63 4.68 21.82 -5.79
CA LEU A 63 5.00 23.25 -5.58
C LEU A 63 4.56 24.16 -6.74
N ARG A 64 4.61 23.67 -7.98
CA ARG A 64 4.09 24.43 -9.12
C ARG A 64 2.58 24.59 -9.06
N LEU A 65 1.86 23.60 -8.54
CA LEU A 65 0.41 23.66 -8.34
C LEU A 65 0.02 24.51 -7.12
N CYS A 66 0.84 24.50 -6.08
CA CYS A 66 0.62 25.23 -4.84
C CYS A 66 1.95 25.89 -4.41
N PRO A 67 2.23 27.14 -4.82
CA PRO A 67 3.48 27.83 -4.49
C PRO A 67 3.72 27.98 -2.98
N ASP A 68 2.65 28.10 -2.19
CA ASP A 68 2.71 28.21 -0.72
C ASP A 68 2.79 26.85 0.01
N LEU A 69 2.97 25.75 -0.73
CA LEU A 69 3.02 24.39 -0.17
C LEU A 69 4.21 24.22 0.78
N ILE A 70 3.92 23.81 2.00
CA ILE A 70 4.94 23.47 2.99
C ILE A 70 5.29 22.00 2.85
N VAL A 71 6.52 21.70 2.46
CA VAL A 71 7.03 20.34 2.36
C VAL A 71 7.75 19.96 3.66
N VAL A 72 7.27 18.91 4.32
CA VAL A 72 7.84 18.36 5.54
C VAL A 72 8.51 17.01 5.23
N PRO A 73 9.77 16.77 5.66
CA PRO A 73 10.39 15.47 5.48
C PRO A 73 9.66 14.39 6.32
N PRO A 74 9.53 13.15 5.82
CA PRO A 74 8.81 12.10 6.53
C PRO A 74 9.54 11.64 7.80
N ASP A 75 8.79 11.48 8.89
CA ASP A 75 9.25 10.84 10.13
C ASP A 75 8.46 9.54 10.38
N PHE A 76 8.97 8.45 9.79
CA PHE A 76 8.32 7.14 9.87
C PHE A 76 8.35 6.52 11.27
N ALA A 77 9.26 6.93 12.15
CA ALA A 77 9.26 6.43 13.53
C ALA A 77 8.02 6.98 14.25
N LYS A 78 7.80 8.28 14.14
CA LYS A 78 6.60 8.95 14.65
C LYS A 78 5.31 8.38 14.08
N TYR A 79 5.24 8.19 12.75
CA TYR A 79 4.02 7.66 12.11
C TYR A 79 3.70 6.23 12.57
N ARG A 80 4.72 5.40 12.83
CA ARG A 80 4.53 4.05 13.38
C ARG A 80 4.03 4.08 14.82
N THR A 81 4.48 5.01 15.65
CA THR A 81 3.98 5.15 17.02
C THR A 81 2.49 5.45 17.02
N VAL A 82 2.06 6.47 16.26
CA VAL A 82 0.63 6.84 16.15
C VAL A 82 -0.19 5.71 15.53
N SER A 83 0.35 5.03 14.52
CA SER A 83 -0.28 3.83 13.95
C SER A 83 -0.51 2.75 15.01
N GLY A 84 0.48 2.50 15.88
CA GLY A 84 0.37 1.55 16.99
C GLY A 84 -0.80 1.87 17.94
N GLU A 85 -0.99 3.14 18.27
CA GLU A 85 -2.13 3.61 19.09
C GLU A 85 -3.46 3.32 18.41
N VAL A 86 -3.59 3.67 17.12
CA VAL A 86 -4.82 3.42 16.33
C VAL A 86 -5.12 1.93 16.22
N PHE A 87 -4.11 1.10 15.93
CA PHE A 87 -4.28 -0.35 15.83
C PHE A 87 -4.58 -1.00 17.18
N ALA A 88 -4.12 -0.44 18.30
CA ALA A 88 -4.52 -0.89 19.63
C ALA A 88 -6.02 -0.64 19.86
N ILE A 89 -6.54 0.51 19.42
CA ILE A 89 -7.98 0.82 19.47
C ILE A 89 -8.77 -0.18 18.61
N PHE A 90 -8.31 -0.49 17.39
CA PHE A 90 -8.95 -1.52 16.54
C PHE A 90 -9.02 -2.88 17.24
N ARG A 91 -7.90 -3.32 17.82
CA ARG A 91 -7.79 -4.62 18.51
C ARG A 91 -8.58 -4.69 19.82
N SER A 92 -8.98 -3.54 20.37
CA SER A 92 -9.87 -3.50 21.54
C SER A 92 -11.30 -3.94 21.21
N VAL A 93 -11.70 -3.89 19.92
CA VAL A 93 -13.05 -4.20 19.44
C VAL A 93 -13.18 -5.62 18.90
N THR A 94 -12.16 -6.10 18.19
CA THR A 94 -12.16 -7.42 17.56
C THR A 94 -10.72 -7.90 17.38
N SER A 95 -10.49 -9.20 17.40
CA SER A 95 -9.21 -9.80 17.03
C SER A 95 -9.04 -9.89 15.50
N LEU A 96 -10.13 -9.77 14.74
CA LEU A 96 -10.17 -9.82 13.28
C LEU A 96 -9.85 -8.44 12.70
N VAL A 97 -8.59 -8.00 12.85
CA VAL A 97 -8.06 -6.75 12.30
C VAL A 97 -7.01 -7.08 11.24
N GLU A 98 -7.30 -6.79 9.97
CA GLU A 98 -6.37 -6.96 8.84
C GLU A 98 -5.77 -5.60 8.46
N PRO A 99 -4.50 -5.32 8.80
CA PRO A 99 -3.80 -4.11 8.38
C PRO A 99 -3.57 -4.08 6.86
N LEU A 100 -3.81 -2.95 6.22
CA LEU A 100 -3.45 -2.69 4.81
C LEU A 100 -2.20 -1.81 4.72
N SER A 101 -2.10 -0.83 5.60
CA SER A 101 -1.00 0.12 5.71
C SER A 101 -0.80 0.54 7.18
N LEU A 102 -0.02 1.61 7.41
CA LEU A 102 0.08 2.22 8.74
C LEU A 102 -1.22 2.90 9.20
N ASP A 103 -2.12 3.23 8.27
CA ASP A 103 -3.25 4.11 8.52
C ASP A 103 -4.61 3.54 8.10
N GLU A 104 -4.65 2.35 7.52
CA GLU A 104 -5.90 1.66 7.19
C GLU A 104 -5.91 0.17 7.54
N ALA A 105 -7.10 -0.31 7.90
CA ALA A 105 -7.37 -1.71 8.20
C ALA A 105 -8.82 -2.10 7.89
N TYR A 106 -9.03 -3.39 7.59
CA TYR A 106 -10.34 -4.01 7.71
C TYR A 106 -10.54 -4.57 9.12
N LEU A 107 -11.76 -4.44 9.62
CA LEU A 107 -12.20 -5.06 10.87
C LEU A 107 -13.46 -5.87 10.59
N ASP A 108 -13.49 -7.13 11.00
CA ASP A 108 -14.75 -7.88 11.10
C ASP A 108 -15.34 -7.67 12.49
N VAL A 109 -16.44 -6.93 12.54
CA VAL A 109 -17.16 -6.58 13.78
C VAL A 109 -18.49 -7.31 13.89
N THR A 110 -18.64 -8.41 13.15
CA THR A 110 -19.79 -9.31 13.27
C THR A 110 -19.92 -9.78 14.70
N GLU A 111 -18.83 -10.22 15.30
CA GLU A 111 -18.74 -10.41 16.74
C GLU A 111 -17.74 -9.39 17.26
N ASN A 112 -18.15 -8.55 18.21
CA ASN A 112 -17.31 -7.51 18.77
C ASN A 112 -17.44 -7.47 20.29
N THR A 113 -16.37 -7.02 20.95
CA THR A 113 -16.24 -6.99 22.41
C THR A 113 -17.19 -6.01 23.09
N TRP A 114 -17.86 -5.13 22.34
CA TRP A 114 -18.80 -4.15 22.86
C TRP A 114 -20.25 -4.63 22.87
N ASP A 115 -20.51 -5.84 22.38
CA ASP A 115 -21.87 -6.37 22.19
C ASP A 115 -22.78 -5.41 21.40
N GLU A 116 -22.18 -4.64 20.48
CA GLU A 116 -22.90 -3.64 19.69
C GLU A 116 -23.34 -4.26 18.35
N PRO A 117 -24.65 -4.43 18.11
CA PRO A 117 -25.13 -5.09 16.89
C PRO A 117 -24.91 -4.25 15.62
N LEU A 118 -24.90 -2.92 15.72
CA LEU A 118 -24.82 -2.04 14.56
C LEU A 118 -23.37 -1.65 14.26
N ALA A 119 -22.87 -2.09 13.11
CA ALA A 119 -21.53 -1.72 12.62
C ALA A 119 -21.32 -0.20 12.53
N SER A 120 -22.38 0.57 12.26
CA SER A 120 -22.34 2.03 12.24
C SER A 120 -22.10 2.64 13.62
N ASN A 121 -22.66 2.07 14.69
CA ASN A 121 -22.39 2.49 16.06
C ASN A 121 -20.94 2.15 16.45
N VAL A 122 -20.48 0.94 16.14
CA VAL A 122 -19.07 0.53 16.34
C VAL A 122 -18.13 1.50 15.63
N ALA A 123 -18.39 1.83 14.37
CA ALA A 123 -17.56 2.76 13.60
C ALA A 123 -17.54 4.18 14.19
N ARG A 124 -18.68 4.71 14.66
CA ARG A 124 -18.72 6.03 15.32
C ARG A 124 -17.92 6.04 16.61
N ARG A 125 -18.06 4.99 17.44
CA ARG A 125 -17.31 4.87 18.69
C ARG A 125 -15.81 4.70 18.44
N LEU A 126 -15.41 3.92 17.44
CA LEU A 126 -14.01 3.82 17.01
C LEU A 126 -13.46 5.17 16.56
N LYS A 127 -14.18 5.92 15.71
CA LYS A 127 -13.77 7.27 15.28
C LYS A 127 -13.62 8.23 16.45
N ALA A 128 -14.55 8.21 17.42
CA ALA A 128 -14.47 9.02 18.63
C ALA A 128 -13.23 8.65 19.46
N ASN A 129 -13.01 7.37 19.74
CA ASN A 129 -11.84 6.90 20.49
C ASN A 129 -10.52 7.28 19.81
N ILE A 130 -10.44 7.17 18.47
CA ILE A 130 -9.27 7.61 17.71
C ILE A 130 -9.02 9.10 17.91
N ARG A 131 -10.06 9.92 17.81
CA ARG A 131 -9.95 11.37 18.03
C ARG A 131 -9.50 11.69 19.45
N ASP A 132 -10.09 11.04 20.45
CA ASP A 132 -9.80 11.30 21.86
C ASP A 132 -8.36 10.92 22.22
N VAL A 133 -7.88 9.77 21.72
CA VAL A 133 -6.52 9.27 22.01
C VAL A 133 -5.45 9.99 21.21
N THR A 134 -5.68 10.20 19.91
CA THR A 134 -4.63 10.65 18.99
C THR A 134 -4.74 12.11 18.59
N GLY A 135 -5.88 12.76 18.81
CA GLY A 135 -6.19 14.09 18.27
C GLY A 135 -6.42 14.12 16.76
N LEU A 136 -6.50 12.97 16.09
CA LEU A 136 -6.63 12.84 14.63
C LEU A 136 -8.02 12.34 14.22
N THR A 137 -8.38 12.54 12.96
CA THR A 137 -9.64 12.02 12.39
C THR A 137 -9.39 10.82 11.49
N ALA A 138 -10.40 9.98 11.39
CA ALA A 138 -10.42 8.85 10.47
C ALA A 138 -11.75 8.81 9.74
N SER A 139 -11.75 8.36 8.50
CA SER A 139 -12.97 8.07 7.76
C SER A 139 -13.26 6.58 7.77
N ALA A 140 -14.53 6.20 7.82
CA ALA A 140 -14.95 4.81 7.97
C ALA A 140 -16.02 4.42 6.96
N GLY A 141 -15.96 3.16 6.52
CA GLY A 141 -16.96 2.51 5.69
C GLY A 141 -17.47 1.26 6.38
N ALA A 142 -18.79 1.10 6.46
CA ALA A 142 -19.43 -0.11 7.00
C ALA A 142 -20.25 -0.80 5.91
N ALA A 143 -19.97 -2.07 5.65
CA ALA A 143 -20.63 -2.81 4.57
C ALA A 143 -20.67 -4.34 4.83
N PRO A 144 -21.37 -5.13 3.97
CA PRO A 144 -21.48 -6.58 4.11
C PRO A 144 -20.17 -7.35 3.82
N ASN A 145 -19.22 -6.71 3.15
CA ASN A 145 -17.95 -7.30 2.73
C ASN A 145 -16.83 -6.25 2.62
N LYS A 146 -15.59 -6.73 2.48
CA LYS A 146 -14.37 -5.91 2.42
C LYS A 146 -14.39 -4.93 1.27
N PHE A 147 -14.69 -5.41 0.06
CA PHE A 147 -14.82 -4.61 -1.14
C PHE A 147 -15.65 -3.33 -0.94
N LEU A 148 -16.90 -3.49 -0.51
CA LEU A 148 -17.81 -2.37 -0.33
C LEU A 148 -17.41 -1.47 0.85
N ALA A 149 -16.86 -2.06 1.92
CA ALA A 149 -16.41 -1.29 3.08
C ALA A 149 -15.27 -0.32 2.71
N LYS A 150 -14.30 -0.76 1.88
CA LYS A 150 -13.20 0.09 1.44
C LYS A 150 -13.66 1.24 0.55
N ILE A 151 -14.58 1.00 -0.38
CA ILE A 151 -15.15 2.09 -1.19
C ILE A 151 -15.93 3.06 -0.30
N ALA A 152 -16.73 2.55 0.62
CA ALA A 152 -17.54 3.36 1.53
C ALA A 152 -16.69 4.34 2.37
N SER A 153 -15.53 3.89 2.88
CA SER A 153 -14.66 4.76 3.70
C SER A 153 -14.06 5.93 2.91
N GLY A 154 -13.90 5.78 1.59
CA GLY A 154 -13.43 6.84 0.70
C GLY A 154 -14.51 7.87 0.34
N TRP A 155 -15.80 7.53 0.49
CA TRP A 155 -16.91 8.26 -0.14
C TRP A 155 -17.19 9.64 0.47
N LYS A 156 -17.02 9.79 1.78
CA LYS A 156 -17.35 11.02 2.52
C LYS A 156 -16.14 11.60 3.28
N LYS A 157 -14.92 11.39 2.78
CA LYS A 157 -13.71 11.97 3.39
C LYS A 157 -13.74 13.51 3.30
N PRO A 158 -13.17 14.25 4.28
CA PRO A 158 -12.60 13.79 5.56
C PRO A 158 -13.65 13.51 6.66
N ASP A 159 -13.21 12.80 7.71
CA ASP A 159 -13.98 12.48 8.91
C ASP A 159 -15.36 11.85 8.61
N GLY A 160 -15.46 11.16 7.48
CA GLY A 160 -16.70 10.58 6.99
C GLY A 160 -17.07 9.29 7.69
N LEU A 161 -18.36 8.95 7.63
CA LEU A 161 -18.85 7.59 7.80
C LEU A 161 -19.88 7.30 6.71
N THR A 162 -19.64 6.25 5.93
CA THR A 162 -20.59 5.76 4.92
C THR A 162 -21.00 4.34 5.26
N VAL A 163 -22.30 4.07 5.26
CA VAL A 163 -22.86 2.76 5.56
C VAL A 163 -23.59 2.26 4.32
N ILE A 164 -23.21 1.08 3.84
CA ILE A 164 -23.87 0.37 2.75
C ILE A 164 -24.60 -0.82 3.38
N ALA A 165 -25.91 -0.65 3.61
CA ALA A 165 -26.75 -1.75 4.06
C ALA A 165 -26.96 -2.77 2.91
N PRO A 166 -27.16 -4.07 3.21
CA PRO A 166 -27.32 -5.12 2.19
C PRO A 166 -28.38 -4.78 1.13
N GLU A 167 -29.52 -4.24 1.56
CA GLU A 167 -30.63 -3.81 0.69
C GLU A 167 -30.28 -2.62 -0.22
N ARG A 168 -29.20 -1.89 0.07
CA ARG A 168 -28.72 -0.74 -0.72
C ARG A 168 -27.55 -1.07 -1.64
N VAL A 169 -27.03 -2.29 -1.60
CA VAL A 169 -25.85 -2.70 -2.38
C VAL A 169 -26.07 -2.49 -3.87
N GLU A 170 -27.17 -2.99 -4.43
CA GLU A 170 -27.44 -2.87 -5.86
C GLU A 170 -27.56 -1.42 -6.33
N ALA A 171 -28.24 -0.57 -5.55
CA ALA A 171 -28.33 0.86 -5.86
C ALA A 171 -26.95 1.53 -5.85
N PHE A 172 -26.11 1.20 -4.87
CA PHE A 172 -24.75 1.72 -4.77
C PHE A 172 -23.88 1.28 -5.96
N LEU A 173 -23.93 0.01 -6.35
CA LEU A 173 -23.11 -0.53 -7.46
C LEU A 173 -23.38 0.19 -8.79
N ARG A 174 -24.63 0.61 -9.05
CA ARG A 174 -25.02 1.31 -10.31
C ARG A 174 -24.38 2.68 -10.47
N GLU A 175 -23.98 3.31 -9.36
CA GLU A 175 -23.34 4.61 -9.34
C GLU A 175 -21.81 4.52 -9.43
N LEU A 176 -21.23 3.34 -9.23
CA LEU A 176 -19.78 3.19 -9.13
C LEU A 176 -19.09 3.27 -10.51
N PRO A 177 -18.21 4.26 -10.74
CA PRO A 177 -17.31 4.23 -11.88
C PRO A 177 -16.31 3.08 -11.72
N ILE A 178 -15.76 2.60 -12.83
CA ILE A 178 -14.83 1.46 -12.81
C ILE A 178 -13.55 1.75 -12.00
N GLU A 179 -13.12 3.02 -11.89
CA GLU A 179 -11.98 3.47 -11.09
C GLU A 179 -12.19 3.39 -9.59
N ALA A 180 -13.45 3.31 -9.13
CA ALA A 180 -13.72 3.14 -7.71
C ALA A 180 -13.19 1.79 -7.21
N LEU A 181 -12.94 0.83 -8.10
CA LEU A 181 -12.34 -0.44 -7.76
C LEU A 181 -10.85 -0.31 -7.47
N TRP A 182 -10.46 -0.68 -6.26
CA TRP A 182 -9.07 -0.97 -5.95
C TRP A 182 -8.55 -2.11 -6.83
N GLY A 183 -7.45 -1.84 -7.55
CA GLY A 183 -6.87 -2.74 -8.55
C GLY A 183 -7.16 -2.30 -9.99
N VAL A 184 -8.12 -1.39 -10.21
CA VAL A 184 -8.32 -0.75 -11.51
C VAL A 184 -7.60 0.59 -11.54
N GLY A 185 -6.31 0.56 -11.90
CA GLY A 185 -5.51 1.77 -12.10
C GLY A 185 -5.87 2.52 -13.39
N PRO A 186 -5.31 3.72 -13.62
CA PRO A 186 -5.65 4.58 -14.76
C PRO A 186 -5.48 3.91 -16.14
N VAL A 187 -4.48 3.03 -16.28
CA VAL A 187 -4.24 2.26 -17.52
C VAL A 187 -5.35 1.24 -17.75
N THR A 188 -5.65 0.43 -16.73
CA THR A 188 -6.71 -0.58 -16.79
C THR A 188 -8.08 0.06 -17.04
N ALA A 189 -8.36 1.16 -16.34
CA ALA A 189 -9.62 1.89 -16.49
C ALA A 189 -9.81 2.43 -17.92
N ARG A 190 -8.73 2.96 -18.53
CA ARG A 190 -8.74 3.41 -19.93
C ARG A 190 -9.07 2.27 -20.89
N ARG A 191 -8.40 1.12 -20.75
CA ARG A 191 -8.65 -0.07 -21.58
C ARG A 191 -10.10 -0.55 -21.46
N LEU A 192 -10.66 -0.55 -20.26
CA LEU A 192 -12.07 -0.91 -20.02
C LEU A 192 -13.03 0.08 -20.67
N ARG A 193 -12.76 1.39 -20.56
CA ARG A 193 -13.57 2.44 -21.22
C ARG A 193 -13.56 2.36 -22.74
N GLU A 194 -12.40 2.10 -23.35
CA GLU A 194 -12.26 1.91 -24.79
C GLU A 194 -13.15 0.75 -25.31
N ARG A 195 -13.56 -0.14 -24.41
CA ARG A 195 -14.44 -1.28 -24.68
C ARG A 195 -15.88 -1.06 -24.19
N GLY A 196 -16.24 0.18 -23.85
CA GLY A 196 -17.59 0.55 -23.42
C GLY A 196 -17.92 0.27 -21.95
N ILE A 197 -16.93 -0.10 -21.14
CA ILE A 197 -17.12 -0.41 -19.71
C ILE A 197 -16.72 0.81 -18.89
N GLY A 198 -17.69 1.67 -18.55
CA GLY A 198 -17.46 2.91 -17.81
C GLY A 198 -17.81 2.80 -16.32
N ARG A 199 -18.79 1.96 -16.00
CA ARG A 199 -19.28 1.70 -14.64
C ARG A 199 -19.03 0.25 -14.28
N LEU A 200 -19.01 0.00 -12.98
CA LEU A 200 -18.83 -1.33 -12.45
C LEU A 200 -19.92 -2.31 -12.94
N VAL A 201 -21.17 -1.87 -13.01
CA VAL A 201 -22.29 -2.71 -13.47
C VAL A 201 -22.22 -3.06 -14.96
N ASP A 202 -21.50 -2.29 -15.78
CA ASP A 202 -21.35 -2.56 -17.22
C ASP A 202 -20.58 -3.87 -17.46
N VAL A 203 -19.71 -4.26 -16.50
CA VAL A 203 -18.98 -5.53 -16.51
C VAL A 203 -19.93 -6.73 -16.62
N ARG A 204 -21.12 -6.65 -16.03
CA ARG A 204 -22.10 -7.76 -16.00
C ARG A 204 -22.59 -8.15 -17.40
N ALA A 205 -22.57 -7.21 -18.35
CA ALA A 205 -22.97 -7.42 -19.74
C ALA A 205 -21.77 -7.65 -20.68
N ALA A 206 -20.54 -7.55 -20.18
CA ALA A 206 -19.34 -7.70 -20.99
C ALA A 206 -19.07 -9.17 -21.32
N ARG A 207 -18.55 -9.42 -22.54
CA ARG A 207 -18.15 -10.77 -22.95
C ARG A 207 -16.92 -11.23 -22.13
N PRO A 208 -16.88 -12.49 -21.65
CA PRO A 208 -15.77 -13.00 -20.83
C PRO A 208 -14.39 -12.85 -21.49
N GLU A 209 -14.31 -13.02 -22.81
CA GLU A 209 -13.07 -12.90 -23.58
C GLU A 209 -12.55 -11.46 -23.56
N LEU A 210 -13.46 -10.49 -23.72
CA LEU A 210 -13.14 -9.07 -23.69
C LEU A 210 -12.65 -8.65 -22.29
N LEU A 211 -13.22 -9.20 -21.23
CA LEU A 211 -12.73 -8.94 -19.87
C LEU A 211 -11.33 -9.53 -19.67
N HIS A 212 -11.09 -10.78 -20.08
CA HIS A 212 -9.77 -11.42 -19.97
C HIS A 212 -8.68 -10.69 -20.74
N GLU A 213 -8.96 -10.24 -21.96
CA GLU A 213 -8.01 -9.41 -22.71
C GLU A 213 -7.70 -8.06 -22.03
N SER A 214 -8.67 -7.49 -21.31
CA SER A 214 -8.51 -6.19 -20.66
C SER A 214 -7.74 -6.27 -19.35
N VAL A 215 -8.07 -7.26 -18.52
CA VAL A 215 -7.65 -7.35 -17.12
C VAL A 215 -7.00 -8.69 -16.74
N GLY A 216 -6.82 -9.61 -17.69
CA GLY A 216 -6.21 -10.91 -17.46
C GLY A 216 -6.97 -11.75 -16.43
N SER A 217 -6.22 -12.35 -15.51
CA SER A 217 -6.76 -13.19 -14.43
C SER A 217 -7.67 -12.46 -13.45
N PHE A 218 -7.74 -11.13 -13.50
CA PHE A 218 -8.68 -10.35 -12.69
C PHE A 218 -10.13 -10.40 -13.21
N ALA A 219 -10.37 -10.91 -14.42
CA ALA A 219 -11.68 -10.87 -15.08
C ALA A 219 -12.78 -11.53 -14.26
N GLU A 220 -12.57 -12.74 -13.76
CA GLU A 220 -13.55 -13.46 -12.95
C GLU A 220 -13.87 -12.74 -11.64
N SER A 221 -12.83 -12.22 -10.98
CA SER A 221 -12.98 -11.43 -9.76
C SER A 221 -13.76 -10.14 -10.04
N LEU A 222 -13.47 -9.47 -11.15
CA LEU A 222 -14.15 -8.25 -11.57
C LEU A 222 -15.65 -8.47 -11.78
N VAL A 223 -16.05 -9.59 -12.39
CA VAL A 223 -17.46 -9.97 -12.53
C VAL A 223 -18.13 -10.16 -11.17
N ARG A 224 -17.49 -10.88 -10.23
CA ARG A 224 -18.03 -11.05 -8.87
C ARG A 224 -18.22 -9.72 -8.15
N LEU A 225 -17.23 -8.84 -8.20
CA LEU A 225 -17.29 -7.50 -7.63
C LEU A 225 -18.40 -6.66 -8.28
N ALA A 226 -18.62 -6.83 -9.58
CA ALA A 226 -19.73 -6.17 -10.28
C ALA A 226 -21.09 -6.58 -9.76
N HIS A 227 -21.25 -7.80 -9.23
CA HIS A 227 -22.44 -8.26 -8.52
C HIS A 227 -22.42 -7.96 -7.01
N GLY A 228 -21.42 -7.21 -6.51
CA GLY A 228 -21.26 -6.91 -5.09
C GLY A 228 -20.77 -8.09 -4.26
N ILE A 229 -20.30 -9.16 -4.91
CA ILE A 229 -19.89 -10.40 -4.26
C ILE A 229 -18.40 -10.34 -3.94
N ASP A 230 -18.07 -10.39 -2.66
CA ASP A 230 -16.71 -10.53 -2.15
C ASP A 230 -16.73 -11.40 -0.89
N ASP A 231 -16.34 -12.66 -1.05
CA ASP A 231 -16.38 -13.66 0.02
C ASP A 231 -15.11 -13.67 0.89
N ARG A 232 -14.08 -12.91 0.51
CA ARG A 232 -12.79 -12.89 1.24
C ARG A 232 -13.01 -12.49 2.70
N PRO A 233 -12.53 -13.29 3.68
CA PRO A 233 -12.62 -12.93 5.08
C PRO A 233 -11.64 -11.81 5.43
N VAL A 234 -11.81 -11.22 6.61
CA VAL A 234 -10.79 -10.38 7.23
C VAL A 234 -9.72 -11.30 7.84
N GLU A 235 -8.49 -11.13 7.39
CA GLU A 235 -7.34 -11.99 7.71
C GLU A 235 -6.32 -11.24 8.57
N PRO A 236 -6.37 -11.39 9.91
CA PRO A 236 -5.53 -10.58 10.80
C PRO A 236 -4.02 -10.86 10.72
N ASN A 237 -3.60 -12.06 10.29
CA ASN A 237 -2.20 -12.46 10.25
C ASN A 237 -1.80 -12.98 8.87
N ARG A 238 -1.25 -12.10 8.03
CA ARG A 238 -0.63 -12.54 6.77
C ARG A 238 0.87 -12.77 6.96
N PRO A 239 1.41 -13.94 6.57
CA PRO A 239 2.84 -14.17 6.63
C PRO A 239 3.57 -13.22 5.68
N LEU A 240 4.65 -12.61 6.15
CA LEU A 240 5.57 -11.84 5.31
C LEU A 240 6.16 -12.75 4.23
N LYS A 241 6.02 -12.34 2.96
CA LYS A 241 6.50 -13.09 1.78
C LYS A 241 7.88 -12.62 1.31
N SER A 242 8.18 -11.35 1.53
CA SER A 242 9.42 -10.72 1.11
C SER A 242 9.78 -9.53 1.98
N ARG A 243 11.03 -9.09 1.87
CA ARG A 243 11.54 -7.84 2.42
C ARG A 243 12.46 -7.21 1.40
N GLY A 244 12.13 -6.01 0.94
CA GLY A 244 12.95 -5.23 0.03
C GLY A 244 13.39 -3.90 0.63
N SER A 245 14.60 -3.48 0.31
CA SER A 245 15.12 -2.13 0.55
C SER A 245 15.52 -1.55 -0.80
N GLU A 246 15.05 -0.37 -1.13
CA GLU A 246 15.42 0.33 -2.36
C GLU A 246 15.59 1.82 -2.10
N ASN A 247 16.42 2.46 -2.93
CA ASN A 247 16.70 3.88 -2.83
C ASN A 247 16.80 4.50 -4.24
N THR A 248 16.08 5.60 -4.45
CA THR A 248 16.29 6.46 -5.63
C THR A 248 17.24 7.58 -5.24
N TYR A 249 18.39 7.64 -5.89
CA TYR A 249 19.42 8.62 -5.59
C TYR A 249 19.08 9.99 -6.19
N ALA A 250 19.48 11.05 -5.48
CA ALA A 250 19.28 12.43 -5.92
C ALA A 250 20.00 12.71 -7.24
N THR A 251 21.21 12.16 -7.39
CA THR A 251 22.03 12.16 -8.60
C THR A 251 22.25 10.71 -9.03
N ASP A 252 22.28 10.45 -10.34
CA ASP A 252 22.55 9.10 -10.84
C ASP A 252 23.98 8.66 -10.47
N LEU A 253 24.10 7.44 -9.96
CA LEU A 253 25.37 6.84 -9.59
C LEU A 253 26.11 6.37 -10.85
N THR A 254 27.36 6.77 -11.00
CA THR A 254 28.21 6.39 -12.14
C THR A 254 29.42 5.56 -11.71
N SER A 255 29.80 5.61 -10.43
CA SER A 255 30.91 4.83 -9.88
C SER A 255 30.46 3.41 -9.55
N LEU A 256 31.09 2.41 -10.19
CA LEU A 256 30.84 1.00 -9.88
C LEU A 256 31.13 0.68 -8.40
N ALA A 257 32.16 1.29 -7.82
CA ALA A 257 32.52 1.08 -6.42
C ALA A 257 31.43 1.59 -5.47
N GLU A 258 30.84 2.75 -5.78
CA GLU A 258 29.72 3.31 -5.02
C GLU A 258 28.47 2.43 -5.15
N ILE A 259 28.16 2.00 -6.38
CA ILE A 259 27.03 1.08 -6.64
C ILE A 259 27.20 -0.23 -5.86
N GLN A 260 28.39 -0.82 -5.85
CA GLN A 260 28.69 -2.04 -5.10
C GLN A 260 28.54 -1.82 -3.59
N HIS A 261 29.01 -0.67 -3.07
CA HIS A 261 28.87 -0.30 -1.67
C HIS A 261 27.40 -0.25 -1.24
N GLU A 262 26.56 0.42 -2.04
CA GLU A 262 25.13 0.58 -1.79
C GLU A 262 24.38 -0.75 -1.84
N VAL A 263 24.64 -1.58 -2.85
CA VAL A 263 24.06 -2.93 -2.96
C VAL A 263 24.43 -3.78 -1.75
N ALA A 264 25.70 -3.77 -1.35
CA ALA A 264 26.17 -4.50 -0.18
C ALA A 264 25.50 -4.00 1.11
N ALA A 265 25.35 -2.69 1.29
CA ALA A 265 24.67 -2.12 2.45
C ALA A 265 23.19 -2.57 2.55
N MET A 266 22.44 -2.53 1.44
CA MET A 266 21.05 -3.01 1.40
C MET A 266 20.94 -4.52 1.67
N ALA A 267 21.89 -5.30 1.16
CA ALA A 267 21.97 -6.74 1.41
C ALA A 267 22.25 -7.05 2.90
N ARG A 268 23.20 -6.35 3.54
CA ARG A 268 23.48 -6.48 4.98
C ARG A 268 22.25 -6.15 5.85
N HIS A 269 21.53 -5.08 5.51
CA HIS A 269 20.29 -4.75 6.20
C HIS A 269 19.27 -5.89 6.08
N SER A 270 19.12 -6.48 4.89
CA SER A 270 18.22 -7.62 4.68
C SER A 270 18.63 -8.84 5.52
N ALA A 271 19.92 -9.16 5.59
CA ALA A 271 20.44 -10.25 6.43
C ALA A 271 20.20 -9.99 7.93
N THR A 272 20.54 -8.79 8.42
CA THR A 272 20.27 -8.37 9.81
C THR A 272 18.78 -8.51 10.16
N TRP A 273 17.89 -8.12 9.23
CA TRP A 273 16.46 -8.26 9.42
C TRP A 273 16.00 -9.72 9.49
N LEU A 274 16.54 -10.60 8.62
CA LEU A 274 16.26 -12.04 8.64
C LEU A 274 16.65 -12.67 9.98
N VAL A 275 17.84 -12.34 10.50
CA VAL A 275 18.30 -12.78 11.83
C VAL A 275 17.35 -12.32 12.93
N ARG A 276 17.01 -11.02 12.96
CA ARG A 276 16.09 -10.46 13.96
C ARG A 276 14.68 -11.07 13.92
N LYS A 277 14.24 -11.54 12.76
CA LYS A 277 12.93 -12.16 12.57
C LYS A 277 12.96 -13.68 12.69
N SER A 278 14.13 -14.29 12.92
CA SER A 278 14.31 -15.74 12.90
C SER A 278 13.79 -16.36 11.59
N LEU A 279 14.10 -15.72 10.46
CA LEU A 279 13.73 -16.16 9.11
C LEU A 279 14.97 -16.43 8.26
N TRP A 280 14.77 -17.22 7.21
CA TRP A 280 15.73 -17.51 6.14
C TRP A 280 15.11 -17.13 4.81
N ALA A 281 15.93 -16.84 3.80
CA ALA A 281 15.47 -16.52 2.45
C ALA A 281 16.14 -17.43 1.42
N ARG A 282 15.33 -17.98 0.51
CA ARG A 282 15.88 -18.74 -0.63
C ARG A 282 16.32 -17.84 -1.76
N THR A 283 15.65 -16.70 -1.94
CA THR A 283 15.84 -15.86 -3.13
C THR A 283 16.35 -14.49 -2.74
N VAL A 284 17.44 -14.06 -3.37
CA VAL A 284 17.95 -12.68 -3.35
C VAL A 284 17.67 -12.07 -4.70
N THR A 285 17.07 -10.88 -4.74
CA THR A 285 16.76 -10.15 -5.97
C THR A 285 17.36 -8.75 -5.92
N LEU A 286 18.12 -8.42 -6.96
CA LEU A 286 18.63 -7.09 -7.26
C LEU A 286 17.68 -6.40 -8.24
N LYS A 287 17.38 -5.13 -7.99
CA LYS A 287 16.66 -4.21 -8.87
C LYS A 287 17.60 -3.04 -9.20
N VAL A 288 17.71 -2.72 -10.48
CA VAL A 288 18.46 -1.57 -10.98
C VAL A 288 17.54 -0.78 -11.90
N ARG A 289 17.39 0.52 -11.66
CA ARG A 289 16.74 1.46 -12.58
C ARG A 289 17.80 2.42 -13.11
N TYR A 290 17.86 2.59 -14.43
CA TYR A 290 18.80 3.51 -15.07
C TYR A 290 18.19 4.92 -15.24
N ASP A 291 18.97 5.83 -15.79
CA ASP A 291 18.63 7.23 -16.04
C ASP A 291 17.48 7.44 -17.04
N ASP A 292 17.25 6.49 -17.94
CA ASP A 292 16.14 6.43 -18.89
C ASP A 292 14.85 5.81 -18.30
N PHE A 293 14.83 5.52 -16.99
CA PHE A 293 13.80 4.77 -16.27
C PHE A 293 13.66 3.28 -16.63
N THR A 294 14.52 2.73 -17.51
CA THR A 294 14.58 1.29 -17.75
C THR A 294 14.91 0.59 -16.44
N THR A 295 14.04 -0.33 -16.02
CA THR A 295 14.21 -1.12 -14.79
C THR A 295 14.50 -2.56 -15.15
N ILE A 296 15.56 -3.10 -14.57
CA ILE A 296 15.90 -4.52 -14.67
C ILE A 296 15.93 -5.16 -13.28
N THR A 297 15.54 -6.43 -13.25
CA THR A 297 15.65 -7.26 -12.05
C THR A 297 16.48 -8.51 -12.35
N ARG A 298 17.31 -8.91 -11.40
CA ARG A 298 18.08 -10.16 -11.43
C ARG A 298 17.87 -10.87 -10.12
N SER A 299 17.62 -12.18 -10.16
CA SER A 299 17.43 -12.99 -8.95
C SER A 299 18.35 -14.20 -8.94
N SER A 300 18.69 -14.63 -7.73
CA SER A 300 19.39 -15.87 -7.43
C SER A 300 18.58 -16.61 -6.39
N THR A 301 18.21 -17.87 -6.66
CA THR A 301 17.52 -18.75 -5.72
C THR A 301 18.43 -19.93 -5.37
N ALA A 302 18.54 -20.24 -4.08
CA ALA A 302 19.40 -21.32 -3.59
C ALA A 302 18.67 -22.20 -2.56
N SER A 303 19.18 -23.43 -2.41
CA SER A 303 18.83 -24.36 -1.33
C SER A 303 20.12 -24.95 -0.76
N PRO A 304 20.36 -24.92 0.56
CA PRO A 304 19.45 -24.43 1.60
C PRO A 304 19.20 -22.91 1.55
N ALA A 305 18.12 -22.46 2.21
CA ALA A 305 17.85 -21.05 2.40
C ALA A 305 18.88 -20.43 3.34
N SER A 306 19.21 -19.16 3.14
CA SER A 306 20.25 -18.48 3.92
C SER A 306 19.73 -17.22 4.60
N ARG A 307 20.36 -16.93 5.73
CA ARG A 307 20.29 -15.64 6.43
C ARG A 307 21.71 -15.12 6.75
N ASP A 308 22.72 -15.81 6.24
CA ASP A 308 24.12 -15.44 6.43
C ASP A 308 24.41 -14.17 5.65
N GLU A 309 24.97 -13.19 6.34
CA GLU A 309 25.22 -11.87 5.75
C GLU A 309 26.24 -11.93 4.60
N PRO A 310 27.45 -12.53 4.77
CA PRO A 310 28.40 -12.71 3.69
C PRO A 310 27.80 -13.39 2.45
N GLU A 311 27.01 -14.46 2.63
CA GLU A 311 26.38 -15.15 1.50
C GLU A 311 25.36 -14.26 0.77
N ILE A 312 24.48 -13.56 1.49
CA ILE A 312 23.45 -12.69 0.90
C ILE A 312 24.11 -11.53 0.14
N VAL A 313 25.15 -10.91 0.72
CA VAL A 313 25.92 -9.83 0.08
C VAL A 313 26.61 -10.34 -1.19
N SER A 314 27.29 -11.48 -1.12
CA SER A 314 27.97 -12.10 -2.27
C SER A 314 27.00 -12.38 -3.42
N ARG A 315 25.82 -12.92 -3.11
CA ARG A 315 24.76 -13.18 -4.11
C ARG A 315 24.23 -11.88 -4.73
N ALA A 316 23.98 -10.84 -3.93
CA ALA A 316 23.52 -9.55 -4.45
C ALA A 316 24.56 -8.89 -5.38
N LEU A 317 25.83 -8.92 -5.00
CA LEU A 317 26.93 -8.40 -5.83
C LEU A 317 27.14 -9.22 -7.11
N SER A 318 27.00 -10.54 -7.03
CA SER A 318 27.08 -11.41 -8.22
C SER A 318 25.95 -11.12 -9.22
N LEU A 319 24.77 -10.72 -8.74
CA LEU A 319 23.67 -10.30 -9.60
C LEU A 319 23.94 -8.96 -10.28
N LEU A 320 24.71 -8.07 -9.65
CA LEU A 320 25.11 -6.78 -10.23
C LEU A 320 25.96 -6.98 -11.50
N ASN A 321 26.83 -7.99 -11.52
CA ASN A 321 27.64 -8.34 -12.70
C ASN A 321 26.81 -8.78 -13.92
N ARG A 322 25.50 -9.01 -13.76
CA ARG A 322 24.55 -9.38 -14.82
C ARG A 322 23.70 -8.19 -15.27
N THR A 323 24.21 -6.99 -15.06
CA THR A 323 23.58 -5.70 -15.35
C THR A 323 24.60 -4.76 -16.02
N ASP A 324 24.12 -3.63 -16.54
CA ASP A 324 24.95 -2.57 -17.10
C ASP A 324 25.34 -1.52 -16.05
N ALA A 325 25.17 -1.83 -14.76
CA ALA A 325 25.54 -0.91 -13.68
C ALA A 325 27.05 -0.64 -13.69
N GLY A 326 27.43 0.64 -13.65
CA GLY A 326 28.82 1.07 -13.82
C GLY A 326 29.22 1.34 -15.28
N VAL A 327 28.42 0.90 -16.26
CA VAL A 327 28.49 1.36 -17.66
C VAL A 327 27.45 2.43 -17.92
N ARG A 328 26.23 2.23 -17.41
CA ARG A 328 25.12 3.17 -17.47
C ARG A 328 24.93 3.86 -16.10
N PRO A 329 24.57 5.16 -16.08
CA PRO A 329 24.19 5.83 -14.85
C PRO A 329 23.00 5.13 -14.17
N VAL A 330 23.11 4.88 -12.87
CA VAL A 330 22.10 4.18 -12.07
C VAL A 330 21.30 5.17 -11.24
N ARG A 331 19.99 5.17 -11.43
CA ARG A 331 19.04 6.03 -10.72
C ARG A 331 18.55 5.43 -9.41
N LEU A 332 18.26 4.14 -9.39
CA LEU A 332 17.73 3.43 -8.22
C LEU A 332 18.38 2.06 -8.11
N LEU A 333 18.76 1.72 -6.88
CA LEU A 333 19.19 0.38 -6.49
C LEU A 333 18.20 -0.20 -5.48
N GLY A 334 17.95 -1.50 -5.57
CA GLY A 334 17.14 -2.21 -4.60
C GLY A 334 17.61 -3.64 -4.40
N VAL A 335 17.64 -4.10 -3.16
CA VAL A 335 17.89 -5.50 -2.80
C VAL A 335 16.69 -6.01 -2.03
N SER A 336 16.20 -7.17 -2.41
CA SER A 336 15.08 -7.83 -1.75
C SER A 336 15.32 -9.32 -1.54
N VAL A 337 14.80 -9.83 -0.43
CA VAL A 337 14.80 -11.25 -0.09
C VAL A 337 13.38 -11.79 -0.16
N HIS A 338 13.20 -12.95 -0.79
CA HIS A 338 11.92 -13.62 -1.04
C HIS A 338 12.00 -15.10 -0.65
N ASN A 339 10.86 -15.79 -0.77
CA ASN A 339 10.75 -17.21 -0.45
C ASN A 339 11.22 -17.46 0.98
N LEU A 340 10.63 -16.70 1.91
CA LEU A 340 10.99 -16.72 3.32
C LEU A 340 10.56 -18.03 3.98
N CYS A 341 11.38 -18.59 4.85
CA CYS A 341 11.12 -19.82 5.58
C CYS A 341 11.64 -19.74 7.02
N GLU A 342 11.13 -20.62 7.89
CA GLU A 342 11.47 -20.67 9.33
C GLU A 342 12.61 -21.64 9.64
N SER A 343 13.12 -22.35 8.63
CA SER A 343 14.33 -23.16 8.72
C SER A 343 15.04 -23.22 7.37
N PRO A 344 16.35 -23.51 7.32
CA PRO A 344 17.12 -23.55 6.06
C PRO A 344 16.56 -24.54 5.02
N TRP A 345 15.95 -25.62 5.50
CA TRP A 345 15.39 -26.70 4.68
C TRP A 345 13.86 -26.67 4.62
N GLY A 346 13.23 -25.76 5.35
CA GLY A 346 11.77 -25.70 5.49
C GLY A 346 11.07 -25.28 4.20
N PRO A 347 9.76 -25.55 4.12
CA PRO A 347 8.93 -25.03 3.05
C PRO A 347 8.93 -23.50 3.08
N THR A 348 8.81 -22.88 1.91
CA THR A 348 8.56 -21.44 1.83
C THR A 348 7.21 -21.12 2.45
N ARG A 349 7.09 -19.96 3.07
CA ARG A 349 5.79 -19.40 3.46
C ARG A 349 4.94 -19.18 2.20
N THR A 350 4.12 -20.17 1.85
CA THR A 350 3.12 -20.08 0.78
C THR A 350 1.81 -19.56 1.33
N ASP A 351 1.02 -18.99 0.44
CA ASP A 351 -0.39 -18.73 0.63
C ASP A 351 -1.10 -19.57 -0.44
N ASP A 352 -2.20 -20.21 -0.08
CA ASP A 352 -3.08 -20.85 -1.05
C ASP A 352 -3.49 -19.84 -2.11
N LEU A 353 -3.56 -20.30 -3.35
CA LEU A 353 -3.81 -19.57 -4.58
C LEU A 353 -4.99 -18.58 -4.45
N THR A 354 -4.73 -17.35 -4.03
CA THR A 354 -5.62 -16.22 -4.21
C THR A 354 -5.01 -15.26 -5.23
N PRO A 355 -5.76 -14.88 -6.29
CA PRO A 355 -5.25 -14.00 -7.33
C PRO A 355 -4.79 -12.68 -6.72
N ARG A 356 -3.54 -12.34 -7.03
CA ARG A 356 -2.85 -11.13 -6.54
C ARG A 356 -3.58 -9.88 -6.97
N LEU A 357 -3.71 -8.92 -6.06
CA LEU A 357 -4.06 -7.54 -6.40
C LEU A 357 -2.81 -6.80 -6.93
N PRO A 358 -2.96 -5.79 -7.80
CA PRO A 358 -1.89 -5.30 -8.68
C PRO A 358 -0.82 -4.41 -8.03
N PHE A 359 -0.56 -4.52 -6.73
CA PHE A 359 0.29 -3.55 -6.01
C PHE A 359 1.47 -4.14 -5.23
N ASP A 360 1.86 -5.39 -5.48
CA ASP A 360 3.09 -5.97 -4.90
C ASP A 360 4.38 -5.65 -5.68
N SER A 361 4.31 -4.79 -6.68
CA SER A 361 5.48 -4.24 -7.35
C SER A 361 5.07 -2.98 -8.10
N ASP A 362 5.24 -1.82 -7.46
CA ASP A 362 5.66 -0.57 -8.12
C ASP A 362 5.79 0.55 -7.07
N THR A 363 6.99 0.61 -6.49
CA THR A 363 7.68 1.86 -6.17
C THR A 363 8.95 1.94 -7.02
#